data_AF-A0A966PU17-F1
#
_entry.id   AF-A0A966PU17-F1
#
_cell.length_a   1.000
_cell.length_b   1.000
_cell.length_c   1.000
_cell.angle_alpha   90.00
_cell.angle_beta   90.00
_cell.angle_gamma   90.00
#
_symmetry.space_group_name_H-M   'P 1'
#
loop_
_entity.id
_entity.type
_entity.pdbx_description
1 polymer ?
#
loop_
_entity_poly.entity_id
_entity_poly.type
_entity_poly.pdbx_seq_one_letter_code
_entity_poly.pdbx_strand_id
1 'polypeptide(L)' 'MALSKQVEDSLKDAESSLRNALAFSARNEKPFINTVIANMIRDIDQLIQVDKFMDKIEERGGFSFDKE' A
#
# COMPACT_ATOMS: atom_id res chain seq x y z
N MET A 1 -2.29 16.96 0.52
CA MET A 1 -0.86 16.63 0.38
C MET A 1 -0.80 15.13 0.21
N ALA A 2 -0.45 14.69 -0.99
CA ALA A 2 -0.33 13.28 -1.35
C ALA A 2 0.85 12.60 -0.66
N LEU A 3 0.93 11.28 -0.81
CA LEU A 3 2.05 10.46 -0.41
C LEU A 3 3.36 11.00 -1.01
N SER A 4 4.36 11.29 -0.18
CA SER A 4 5.64 11.76 -0.70
C SER A 4 6.38 10.65 -1.43
N LYS A 5 7.20 11.02 -2.42
CA LYS A 5 7.96 10.04 -3.21
C LYS A 5 8.87 9.16 -2.34
N GLN A 6 9.52 9.77 -1.34
CA GLN A 6 10.37 9.06 -0.40
C GLN A 6 9.59 8.03 0.43
N VAL A 7 8.36 8.35 0.83
CA VAL A 7 7.48 7.42 1.56
C VAL A 7 6.97 6.32 0.63
N GLU A 8 6.54 6.66 -0.60
CA GLU A 8 6.11 5.66 -1.61
C GLU A 8 7.23 4.63 -1.89
N ASP A 9 8.46 5.09 -2.08
CA ASP A 9 9.58 4.22 -2.39
C ASP A 9 9.93 3.34 -1.19
N SER A 10 9.93 3.90 0.03
CA SER A 10 10.14 3.12 1.27
C SER A 10 9.06 2.06 1.47
N LEU A 11 7.80 2.37 1.13
CA LEU A 11 6.69 1.42 1.20
C LEU A 11 6.84 0.29 0.18
N LYS A 12 7.31 0.57 -1.04
CA LYS A 12 7.60 -0.47 -2.04
C LYS A 12 8.75 -1.38 -1.61
N ASP A 13 9.79 -0.83 -0.99
CA ASP A 13 10.89 -1.62 -0.44
C ASP A 13 10.42 -2.53 0.71
N ALA A 14 9.52 -2.02 1.57
CA ALA A 14 8.86 -2.81 2.60
C ALA A 14 7.99 -3.92 2.00
N GLU A 15 7.20 -3.62 0.96
CA GLU A 15 6.37 -4.60 0.25
C GLU A 15 7.23 -5.72 -0.36
N SER A 16 8.34 -5.38 -1.01
CA SER A 16 9.31 -6.35 -1.55
C SER A 16 9.87 -7.26 -0.45
N SER A 17 10.24 -6.67 0.69
CA SER A 17 10.74 -7.42 1.85
C SER A 17 9.67 -8.36 2.42
N LEU A 18 8.41 -7.92 2.49
CA LEU A 18 7.28 -8.73 2.94
C LEU A 18 6.96 -9.86 1.96
N ARG A 19 7.08 -9.63 0.64
CA ARG A 19 6.92 -10.69 -0.38
C ARG A 19 7.97 -11.79 -0.22
N ASN A 20 9.22 -11.40 0.07
CA ASN A 20 10.26 -12.35 0.40
C ASN A 20 9.93 -13.12 1.68
N ALA A 21 9.52 -12.42 2.76
CA ALA A 21 9.09 -13.05 4.00
C ALA A 21 7.96 -14.07 3.78
N LEU A 22 6.94 -13.73 2.99
CA LEU A 22 5.84 -14.62 2.63
C LEU A 22 6.33 -15.89 1.91
N ALA A 23 7.30 -15.76 1.01
CA ALA A 23 7.86 -16.91 0.30
C ALA A 23 8.63 -17.86 1.25
N PHE A 24 9.24 -17.34 2.31
CA PHE A 24 9.88 -18.16 3.35
C PHE A 24 8.86 -18.77 4.32
N SER A 25 7.88 -17.99 4.79
CA SER A 25 6.85 -18.45 5.72
C SER A 25 5.96 -19.52 5.11
N ALA A 26 5.63 -19.39 3.81
CA ALA A 26 4.76 -20.34 3.09
C ALA A 26 5.28 -21.79 3.10
N ARG A 27 6.58 -21.99 3.31
CA ARG A 27 7.21 -23.32 3.34
C ARG A 27 7.35 -23.91 4.74
N ASN A 28 7.47 -23.07 5.76
CA ASN A 28 7.98 -23.50 7.06
C ASN A 28 7.07 -23.14 8.25
N GLU A 29 6.04 -22.32 8.04
CA GLU A 29 5.29 -21.69 9.12
C GLU A 29 3.80 -22.02 9.08
N LYS A 30 3.08 -21.67 10.17
CA LYS A 30 1.64 -21.91 10.29
C LYS A 30 0.88 -21.04 9.26
N PRO A 31 -0.22 -21.55 8.67
CA PRO A 31 -0.99 -20.81 7.66
C PRO A 31 -1.41 -19.39 8.06
N PHE A 32 -1.73 -19.18 9.35
CA PHE A 32 -2.10 -17.87 9.88
C PHE A 32 -1.00 -16.82 9.64
N ILE A 33 0.28 -17.18 9.72
CA ILE A 33 1.38 -16.24 9.53
C ILE A 33 1.42 -15.76 8.06
N ASN A 34 1.21 -16.67 7.12
CA ASN A 34 1.09 -16.33 5.69
C ASN A 34 -0.05 -15.34 5.44
N THR A 35 -1.19 -15.55 6.09
CA THR A 35 -2.35 -14.65 5.98
C THR A 35 -2.03 -13.25 6.51
N VAL A 36 -1.36 -13.14 7.65
CA VAL A 36 -1.00 -11.84 8.23
C VAL A 36 0.00 -11.10 7.33
N ILE A 37 1.01 -11.79 6.79
CA ILE A 37 1.97 -11.18 5.87
C ILE A 37 1.28 -10.73 4.57
N ALA A 38 0.40 -11.55 4.01
CA ALA A 38 -0.36 -11.19 2.81
C ALA A 38 -1.25 -9.96 3.03
N ASN A 39 -1.87 -9.83 4.21
CA ASN A 39 -2.67 -8.66 4.55
C ASN A 39 -1.81 -7.39 4.64
N MET A 40 -0.63 -7.45 5.24
CA MET A 40 0.28 -6.30 5.29
C MET A 40 0.71 -5.84 3.88
N ILE A 41 1.01 -6.77 2.98
CA ILE A 41 1.31 -6.47 1.57
C ILE A 41 0.12 -5.75 0.92
N ARG A 42 -1.09 -6.29 1.10
CA ARG A 42 -2.32 -5.72 0.55
C ARG A 42 -2.56 -4.30 1.05
N ASP A 43 -2.37 -4.06 2.34
CA ASP A 43 -2.65 -2.75 2.93
C ASP A 43 -1.65 -1.70 2.43
N ILE A 44 -0.38 -2.06 2.17
CA ILE A 44 0.60 -1.18 1.51
C ILE A 44 0.19 -0.85 0.08
N ASP A 45 -0.15 -1.86 -0.72
CA ASP A 45 -0.56 -1.68 -2.11
C ASP A 45 -1.82 -0.80 -2.21
N GLN A 46 -2.80 -1.07 -1.36
CA GLN A 46 -4.03 -0.28 -1.29
C GLN A 46 -3.75 1.17 -0.93
N LEU A 47 -2.87 1.44 0.03
CA LEU A 47 -2.49 2.80 0.41
C LEU A 47 -1.90 3.57 -0.78
N ILE A 48 -0.98 2.96 -1.53
CA ILE A 48 -0.36 3.59 -2.72
C ILE A 48 -1.40 3.82 -3.83
N GLN A 49 -2.31 2.86 -4.05
CA GLN A 49 -3.32 2.97 -5.09
C GLN A 49 -4.40 4.01 -4.77
N VAL A 50 -4.86 4.07 -3.52
CA VAL A 50 -5.88 5.03 -3.08
C VAL A 50 -5.33 6.44 -3.18
N ASP A 51 -4.09 6.69 -2.78
CA ASP A 51 -3.44 8.00 -2.92
C ASP A 51 -3.42 8.46 -4.39
N LYS A 52 -2.91 7.61 -5.30
CA LYS A 52 -2.93 7.88 -6.75
C LYS A 52 -4.32 8.05 -7.34
N PHE A 53 -5.31 7.38 -6.77
CA PHE A 53 -6.70 7.50 -7.19
C PHE A 53 -7.28 8.84 -6.75
N MET A 54 -7.01 9.28 -5.52
CA MET A 54 -7.43 10.58 -5.01
C MET A 54 -6.79 11.72 -5.82
N ASP A 55 -5.49 11.64 -6.12
CA ASP A 55 -4.81 12.63 -6.98
C ASP A 55 -5.51 12.78 -8.33
N LYS A 56 -5.89 11.67 -8.98
CA LYS A 56 -6.60 11.69 -10.26
C LYS A 56 -8.03 12.26 -10.16
N ILE A 57 -8.67 12.14 -9.01
CA ILE A 57 -9.98 12.74 -8.76
C ILE A 57 -9.83 14.26 -8.61
N GLU A 58 -8.86 14.71 -7.81
CA GLU A 58 -8.56 16.13 -7.62
C GLU A 58 -8.21 16.82 -8.96
N GLU A 59 -7.36 16.20 -9.77
CA GLU A 59 -6.99 16.71 -11.11
C GLU A 59 -8.17 16.87 -12.08
N ARG A 60 -9.24 16.08 -11.89
CA ARG A 60 -10.43 16.07 -12.77
C ARG A 60 -11.56 16.97 -12.26
N GLY A 61 -11.33 17.78 -11.22
CA GLY A 61 -12.34 18.64 -10.61
C GLY A 61 -13.36 17.87 -9.75
N GLY A 62 -13.02 16.64 -9.33
CA GLY A 62 -13.83 15.88 -8.39
C GLY A 62 -13.63 16.38 -6.96
N PHE A 63 -14.74 16.65 -6.28
CA PHE A 63 -14.83 17.19 -4.91
C PHE A 63 -14.10 18.53 -4.70
N SER A 64 -14.60 19.59 -5.36
CA SER A 64 -14.57 20.92 -4.76
C SER A 64 -15.42 20.89 -3.48
N PHE A 65 -14.79 20.55 -2.35
CA PHE A 65 -15.30 21.02 -1.07
C PHE A 65 -15.08 22.53 -1.08
N ASP A 66 -16.16 23.28 -1.35
CA ASP A 66 -16.18 24.71 -1.13
C ASP A 66 -15.65 24.96 0.29
N LYS A 67 -14.45 25.55 0.36
CA LYS A 67 -13.91 26.08 1.60
C LYS A 67 -14.74 27.32 1.92
N GLU A 68 -15.75 27.16 2.78
CA GLU A 68 -16.24 28.28 3.58
C GLU A 68 -15.13 28.83 4.48
#